data_AF-A0A2E6IA69-F1
#
_entry.id   AF-A0A2E6IA69-F1
#
_cell.length_a   1.000
_cell.length_b   1.000
_cell.length_c   1.000
_cell.angle_alpha   90.00
_cell.angle_beta   90.00
_cell.angle_gamma   90.00
#
_symmetry.space_group_name_H-M   'P 1'
#
loop_
_entity.id
_entity.type
_entity.pdbx_description
1 polymer ?
#
loop_
_entity_poly.entity_id
_entity_poly.type
_entity_poly.pdbx_seq_one_letter_code
_entity_poly.pdbx_strand_id
1 'polypeptide(L)'
;MTRPVDVNQWGEVDISEEPDGSWATMMGRVARFHLKHDFANPENNGHDMGYRLALVIEELGELSAAITKGKPKEEAAEELADVFILTLGNALAMEVDLEAEFHKKLDKIMQRPAKRGGMGIRVTEYTDGN
;
A
#
# COMPACT_ATOMS: atom_id res chain seq x y z
N MET A 1 22.59 1.06 -7.04
CA MET A 1 22.39 0.32 -5.78
C MET A 1 20.99 -0.25 -5.82
N THR A 2 20.84 -1.52 -5.42
CA THR A 2 19.52 -2.15 -5.28
C THR A 2 18.79 -1.49 -4.12
N ARG A 3 17.51 -1.16 -4.28
CA ARG A 3 16.69 -0.57 -3.21
C ARG A 3 16.46 -1.59 -2.10
N PRO A 4 16.36 -1.17 -0.82
CA PRO A 4 15.91 -2.03 0.26
C PRO A 4 14.57 -2.70 -0.02
N VAL A 5 14.40 -3.94 0.40
CA VAL A 5 13.14 -4.70 0.22
C VAL A 5 12.55 -5.21 1.53
N ASP A 6 13.40 -5.51 2.52
CA ASP A 6 12.96 -6.03 3.82
C ASP A 6 12.92 -4.95 4.91
N VAL A 7 12.26 -5.29 6.02
CA VAL A 7 12.03 -4.40 7.17
C VAL A 7 13.32 -3.91 7.83
N ASN A 8 14.37 -4.74 7.89
CA ASN A 8 15.60 -4.39 8.58
C ASN A 8 16.40 -3.39 7.75
N GLN A 9 16.54 -3.65 6.45
CA GLN A 9 17.21 -2.73 5.53
C GLN A 9 16.52 -1.37 5.48
N TRP A 10 15.18 -1.34 5.43
CA TRP A 10 14.43 -0.08 5.47
C TRP A 10 14.53 0.63 6.82
N GLY A 11 14.64 -0.11 7.92
CA GLY A 11 14.77 0.46 9.26
C GLY A 11 16.08 1.22 9.49
N GLU A 12 17.15 0.84 8.76
CA GLU A 12 18.47 1.47 8.82
C GLU A 12 18.60 2.71 7.92
N VAL A 13 17.64 2.95 7.03
CA VAL A 13 17.66 4.13 6.14
C VAL A 13 17.54 5.40 6.97
N ASP A 14 18.43 6.36 6.73
CA ASP A 14 18.32 7.70 7.27
C ASP A 14 17.17 8.42 6.55
N ILE A 15 16.17 8.84 7.32
CA ILE A 15 14.94 9.44 6.82
C ILE A 15 14.59 10.67 7.64
N SER A 16 13.89 11.60 7.01
CA SER A 16 13.27 12.72 7.71
C SER A 16 12.17 12.24 8.64
N GLU A 17 12.07 12.82 9.84
CA GLU A 17 10.91 12.64 10.73
C GLU A 17 9.69 13.42 10.22
N GLU A 18 9.91 14.44 9.38
CA GLU A 18 8.88 15.29 8.78
C GLU A 18 8.55 14.87 7.34
N PRO A 19 7.32 15.16 6.84
CA PRO A 19 6.95 14.91 5.45
C PRO A 19 7.85 15.66 4.47
N ASP A 20 8.54 14.92 3.60
CA ASP A 20 9.46 15.47 2.58
C ASP A 20 9.08 15.09 1.14
N GLY A 21 7.97 14.36 0.97
CA GLY A 21 7.48 13.87 -0.32
C GLY A 21 8.25 12.66 -0.87
N SER A 22 9.20 12.10 -0.11
CA SER A 22 10.01 10.97 -0.57
C SER A 22 9.37 9.62 -0.24
N TRP A 23 9.49 8.69 -1.18
CA TRP A 23 9.13 7.27 -0.96
C TRP A 23 9.95 6.66 0.18
N ALA A 24 11.23 7.03 0.28
CA ALA A 24 12.14 6.51 1.29
C ALA A 24 11.67 6.86 2.71
N THR A 25 11.21 8.09 2.93
CA THR A 25 10.65 8.51 4.22
C THR A 25 9.38 7.75 4.57
N MET A 26 8.47 7.51 3.60
CA MET A 26 7.28 6.68 3.84
C MET A 26 7.65 5.24 4.24
N MET A 27 8.49 4.57 3.45
CA MET A 27 8.90 3.18 3.72
C MET A 27 9.68 3.05 5.02
N GLY A 28 10.64 3.94 5.28
CA GLY A 28 11.43 3.92 6.50
C GLY A 28 10.58 4.12 7.75
N ARG A 29 9.57 5.01 7.71
CA ARG A 29 8.64 5.21 8.86
C ARG A 29 7.81 3.96 9.13
N VAL A 30 7.28 3.30 8.09
CA VAL A 30 6.51 2.05 8.24
C VAL A 30 7.42 0.91 8.73
N ALA A 31 8.66 0.82 8.24
CA ALA A 31 9.62 -0.18 8.69
C ALA A 31 9.99 0.00 10.18
N ARG A 32 10.26 1.24 10.61
CA ARG A 32 10.49 1.55 12.04
C ARG A 32 9.29 1.21 12.91
N PHE A 33 8.06 1.41 12.41
CA PHE A 33 6.85 0.97 13.10
C PHE A 33 6.81 -0.56 13.24
N HIS A 34 7.10 -1.31 12.17
CA HIS A 34 7.18 -2.77 12.22
C HIS A 34 8.26 -3.29 13.19
N LEU A 35 9.44 -2.66 13.21
CA LEU A 35 10.53 -3.02 14.12
C LEU A 35 10.16 -2.73 15.58
N LYS A 36 9.54 -1.57 15.85
CA LYS A 36 9.10 -1.17 17.19
C LYS A 36 8.14 -2.19 17.81
N HIS A 37 7.28 -2.81 17.00
CA HIS A 37 6.29 -3.78 17.44
C HIS A 37 6.69 -5.24 17.16
N ASP A 38 7.91 -5.47 16.66
CA ASP A 38 8.47 -6.78 16.38
C ASP A 38 7.52 -7.67 15.55
N PHE A 39 6.90 -7.10 14.51
CA PHE A 39 5.88 -7.80 13.71
C PHE A 39 6.44 -8.99 12.90
N ALA A 40 7.74 -9.00 12.61
CA ALA A 40 8.41 -10.10 11.90
C ALA A 40 8.61 -11.34 12.79
N ASN A 41 8.54 -11.18 14.12
CA ASN A 41 8.67 -12.29 15.04
C ASN A 41 7.50 -13.28 14.86
N PRO A 42 7.78 -14.58 14.65
CA PRO A 42 6.74 -15.60 14.52
C PRO A 42 5.73 -15.65 15.67
N GLU A 43 6.11 -15.23 16.88
CA GLU A 43 5.20 -15.16 18.03
C GLU A 43 4.15 -14.04 17.89
N ASN A 44 4.49 -12.94 17.21
CA ASN A 44 3.60 -11.81 16.97
C ASN A 44 2.80 -11.94 15.66
N ASN A 45 3.26 -12.78 14.73
CA ASN A 45 2.56 -13.15 13.49
C ASN A 45 2.17 -11.95 12.58
N GLY A 46 2.78 -10.77 12.77
CA GLY A 46 2.41 -9.55 12.07
C GLY A 46 2.84 -9.51 10.59
N HIS A 47 3.72 -10.41 10.17
CA HIS A 47 4.13 -10.59 8.77
C HIS A 47 3.42 -11.76 8.07
N ASP A 48 2.52 -12.48 8.74
CA ASP A 48 1.69 -13.48 8.07
C ASP A 48 0.76 -12.84 7.04
N MET A 49 0.84 -13.28 5.78
CA MET A 49 0.12 -12.64 4.69
C MET A 49 -1.40 -12.81 4.77
N GLY A 50 -1.90 -13.87 5.42
CA GLY A 50 -3.32 -14.03 5.70
C GLY A 50 -3.82 -12.97 6.67
N TYR A 51 -3.10 -12.78 7.78
CA TYR A 51 -3.38 -11.75 8.76
C TYR A 51 -3.27 -10.33 8.17
N ARG A 52 -2.20 -10.05 7.41
CA ARG A 52 -2.01 -8.74 6.77
C ARG A 52 -3.12 -8.41 5.76
N LEU A 53 -3.60 -9.41 5.01
CA LEU A 53 -4.74 -9.21 4.12
C LEU A 53 -6.03 -8.93 4.90
N ALA A 54 -6.23 -9.57 6.05
CA ALA A 54 -7.38 -9.30 6.92
C ALA A 54 -7.38 -7.84 7.41
N LEU A 55 -6.23 -7.31 7.84
CA LEU A 55 -6.08 -5.90 8.23
C LEU A 55 -6.42 -4.95 7.07
N VAL A 56 -5.93 -5.22 5.85
CA VAL A 56 -6.26 -4.39 4.68
C VAL A 56 -7.77 -4.40 4.39
N ILE A 57 -8.44 -5.54 4.57
CA ILE A 57 -9.89 -5.66 4.38
C ILE A 57 -10.65 -4.85 5.44
N GLU A 58 -10.16 -4.84 6.67
CA GLU A 58 -10.71 -4.03 7.77
C GLU A 58 -10.67 -2.55 7.42
N GLU A 59 -9.50 -1.99 7.09
CA GLU A 59 -9.36 -0.57 6.73
C GLU A 59 -10.10 -0.19 5.44
N LEU A 60 -10.19 -1.11 4.47
CA LEU A 60 -11.04 -0.90 3.29
C LEU A 60 -12.53 -0.81 3.65
N GLY A 61 -12.95 -1.53 4.68
CA GLY A 61 -14.29 -1.44 5.25
C GLY A 61 -14.53 -0.08 5.90
N GLU A 62 -13.56 0.44 6.65
CA GLU A 62 -13.62 1.76 7.30
C GLU A 62 -13.66 2.88 6.25
N LEU A 63 -12.75 2.86 5.26
CA LEU A 63 -12.77 3.77 4.12
C LEU A 63 -14.11 3.75 3.36
N SER A 64 -14.64 2.54 3.10
CA SER A 64 -15.95 2.38 2.45
C SER A 64 -17.07 2.99 3.30
N ALA A 65 -17.05 2.80 4.61
CA ALA A 65 -18.02 3.39 5.53
C ALA A 65 -17.91 4.92 5.56
N ALA A 66 -16.70 5.47 5.58
CA ALA A 66 -16.47 6.92 5.55
C ALA A 66 -17.08 7.56 4.30
N ILE A 67 -16.82 6.97 3.12
CA ILE A 67 -17.34 7.46 1.83
C ILE A 67 -18.87 7.31 1.76
N THR A 68 -19.39 6.11 2.00
CA THR A 68 -20.82 5.81 1.78
C THR A 68 -21.75 6.48 2.77
N LYS A 69 -21.26 6.79 3.99
CA LYS A 69 -22.02 7.51 5.01
C LYS A 69 -21.83 9.03 4.93
N GLY A 70 -21.10 9.53 3.93
CA GLY A 70 -20.88 10.97 3.74
C GLY A 70 -20.14 11.63 4.90
N LYS A 71 -19.14 10.94 5.47
CA LYS A 71 -18.29 11.50 6.52
C LYS A 71 -17.45 12.68 6.01
N PRO A 72 -16.89 13.52 6.90
CA PRO A 72 -15.95 14.58 6.51
C PRO A 72 -14.82 14.04 5.65
N LYS A 73 -14.29 14.90 4.77
CA LYS A 73 -13.23 14.51 3.84
C LYS A 73 -11.95 14.12 4.57
N GLU A 74 -11.72 14.72 5.72
CA GLU A 74 -10.59 14.47 6.61
C GLU A 74 -10.62 13.03 7.12
N GLU A 75 -11.78 12.55 7.60
CA GLU A 75 -11.97 11.15 8.04
C GLU A 75 -11.70 10.20 6.86
N ALA A 76 -12.31 10.43 5.69
CA ALA A 76 -12.05 9.57 4.52
C ALA A 76 -10.58 9.62 4.03
N ALA A 77 -9.85 10.70 4.31
CA ALA A 77 -8.44 10.82 3.96
C ALA A 77 -7.53 10.06 4.93
N GLU A 78 -7.90 10.00 6.21
CA GLU A 78 -7.24 9.17 7.22
C GLU A 78 -7.39 7.69 6.87
N GLU A 79 -8.61 7.21 6.61
CA GLU A 79 -8.85 5.82 6.22
C GLU A 79 -8.10 5.42 4.93
N LEU A 80 -8.00 6.36 3.98
CA LEU A 80 -7.22 6.14 2.75
C LEU A 80 -5.72 6.02 3.05
N ALA A 81 -5.21 6.78 4.02
CA ALA A 81 -3.83 6.68 4.46
C ALA A 81 -3.57 5.35 5.18
N ASP A 82 -4.50 4.85 5.99
CA ASP A 82 -4.36 3.58 6.70
C ASP A 82 -4.27 2.39 5.72
N VAL A 83 -5.14 2.35 4.71
CA VAL A 83 -5.06 1.38 3.61
C VAL A 83 -3.69 1.44 2.91
N PHE A 84 -3.18 2.65 2.67
CA PHE A 84 -1.87 2.83 2.02
C PHE A 84 -0.72 2.37 2.92
N ILE A 85 -0.74 2.70 4.21
CA ILE A 85 0.27 2.29 5.20
C ILE A 85 0.32 0.77 5.32
N LEU A 86 -0.83 0.09 5.39
CA LEU A 86 -0.87 -1.37 5.39
C LEU A 86 -0.31 -1.96 4.09
N THR A 87 -0.58 -1.33 2.95
CA THR A 87 -0.02 -1.74 1.66
C THR A 87 1.51 -1.65 1.64
N LEU A 88 2.10 -0.57 2.18
CA LEU A 88 3.55 -0.47 2.34
C LEU A 88 4.10 -1.54 3.28
N GLY A 89 3.41 -1.80 4.39
CA GLY A 89 3.81 -2.86 5.30
C GLY A 89 3.69 -4.26 4.69
N ASN A 90 2.76 -4.49 3.77
CA ASN A 90 2.70 -5.73 3.00
C ASN A 90 3.92 -5.90 2.11
N ALA A 91 4.38 -4.82 1.47
CA ALA A 91 5.60 -4.87 0.67
C ALA A 91 6.82 -5.26 1.51
N LEU A 92 6.91 -4.76 2.75
CA LEU A 92 7.96 -5.15 3.70
C LEU A 92 7.87 -6.64 4.07
N ALA A 93 6.67 -7.14 4.39
CA ALA A 93 6.47 -8.54 4.76
C ALA A 93 6.69 -9.52 3.58
N MET A 94 6.42 -9.05 2.36
CA MET A 94 6.63 -9.82 1.13
C MET A 94 8.04 -9.68 0.55
N GLU A 95 8.87 -8.78 1.10
CA GLU A 95 10.19 -8.42 0.59
C GLU A 95 10.16 -7.97 -0.90
N VAL A 96 9.21 -7.10 -1.24
CA VAL A 96 9.01 -6.61 -2.62
C VAL A 96 9.35 -5.13 -2.75
N ASP A 97 10.08 -4.77 -3.80
CA ASP A 97 10.24 -3.38 -4.24
C ASP A 97 8.94 -2.86 -4.89
N LEU A 98 8.01 -2.42 -4.04
CA LEU A 98 6.69 -1.98 -4.46
C LEU A 98 6.73 -0.76 -5.38
N GLU A 99 7.68 0.16 -5.24
CA GLU A 99 7.77 1.31 -6.16
C GLU A 99 8.20 0.86 -7.56
N ALA A 100 9.16 -0.07 -7.65
CA ALA A 100 9.56 -0.61 -8.94
C ALA A 100 8.40 -1.39 -9.61
N GLU A 101 7.68 -2.21 -8.83
CA GLU A 101 6.48 -2.92 -9.32
C GLU A 101 5.35 -1.95 -9.71
N PHE A 102 5.16 -0.86 -8.95
CA PHE A 102 4.22 0.20 -9.27
C PHE A 102 4.53 0.82 -10.63
N HIS A 103 5.77 1.24 -10.89
CA HIS A 103 6.15 1.85 -12.16
C HIS A 103 6.01 0.87 -13.33
N LYS A 104 6.52 -0.36 -13.19
CA LYS A 104 6.34 -1.41 -14.21
C LYS A 104 4.87 -1.64 -14.53
N LYS A 105 4.02 -1.67 -13.50
CA LYS A 105 2.58 -1.86 -13.68
C LYS A 105 1.93 -0.66 -14.34
N LEU A 106 2.29 0.56 -13.93
CA LEU A 106 1.75 1.80 -14.46
C LEU A 106 2.08 1.96 -15.96
N ASP A 107 3.33 1.70 -16.35
CA ASP A 107 3.77 1.72 -17.74
C ASP A 107 2.93 0.78 -18.62
N LYS A 108 2.64 -0.43 -18.10
CA LYS A 108 1.79 -1.40 -18.80
C LYS A 108 0.34 -0.92 -18.91
N ILE A 109 -0.26 -0.38 -17.84
CA ILE A 109 -1.68 0.02 -17.89
C ILE A 109 -1.90 1.29 -18.72
N MET A 110 -0.93 2.19 -18.80
CA MET A 110 -1.00 3.40 -19.62
C MET A 110 -1.11 3.12 -21.12
N GLN A 111 -0.69 1.94 -21.57
CA GLN A 111 -0.81 1.50 -22.97
C GLN A 111 -2.19 0.92 -23.32
N ARG A 112 -3.06 0.72 -22.32
CA ARG A 112 -4.34 0.04 -22.51
C ARG A 112 -5.42 0.99 -23.00
N PRO A 113 -6.36 0.50 -23.83
CA PRO A 113 -7.52 1.29 -24.19
C PRO A 113 -8.40 1.58 -22.96
N ALA A 114 -8.93 2.81 -22.91
CA ALA A 114 -9.97 3.19 -21.97
C ALA A 114 -11.34 2.78 -22.53
N LYS A 115 -12.17 2.13 -21.70
CA LYS A 115 -13.54 1.74 -22.03
C LYS A 115 -14.51 2.35 -21.03
N ARG A 116 -15.65 2.87 -21.50
CA ARG A 116 -16.72 3.33 -20.62
C ARG A 116 -17.68 2.18 -20.31
N GLY A 117 -17.79 1.80 -19.04
CA GLY A 117 -18.80 0.88 -18.50
C GLY A 117 -19.87 1.62 -17.70
N GLY A 118 -20.80 0.87 -17.09
CA GLY A 118 -21.96 1.43 -16.38
C GLY A 118 -21.62 2.32 -15.18
N MET A 119 -20.46 2.13 -14.54
CA MET A 119 -20.01 2.91 -13.39
C MET A 119 -18.92 3.94 -13.72
N GLY A 120 -18.51 4.07 -14.98
CA GLY A 120 -17.46 5.02 -15.38
C GLY A 120 -16.46 4.46 -16.39
N ILE A 121 -15.28 5.06 -16.46
CA ILE A 121 -14.20 4.63 -17.36
C ILE A 121 -13.34 3.58 -16.65
N ARG A 122 -13.01 2.51 -17.36
CA ARG A 122 -12.09 1.45 -16.93
C ARG A 122 -10.98 1.26 -17.95
N VAL A 123 -9.76 1.12 -17.47
CA VAL A 123 -8.57 0.81 -18.27
C VAL A 123 -8.33 -0.70 -18.23
N THR A 124 -8.45 -1.40 -19.37
CA THR A 124 -8.41 -2.87 -19.39
C THR A 124 -7.91 -3.43 -20.72
N GLU A 125 -7.19 -4.55 -20.67
CA GLU A 125 -6.78 -5.35 -21.85
C GLU A 125 -7.92 -6.24 -22.37
N TYR A 126 -8.94 -6.51 -21.55
CA TYR A 126 -10.05 -7.37 -21.94
C TYR A 126 -10.88 -6.74 -23.05
N THR A 127 -10.82 -7.32 -24.25
CA THR A 127 -11.80 -7.14 -25.31
C THR A 127 -13.06 -7.90 -24.91
N ASP A 128 -14.23 -7.26 -24.96
CA ASP A 128 -15.50 -7.94 -24.77
C ASP A 128 -15.68 -8.87 -25.98
N GLY A 129 -15.24 -10.12 -25.85
CA GLY A 129 -15.08 -11.02 -26.99
C GLY A 129 -14.18 -12.22 -26.73
N ASN A 130 -14.56 -13.04 -25.74
CA ASN A 130 -14.64 -14.51 -25.82
C ASN A 130 -15.28 -15.05 -24.54
#